data_AF-A0A7W0FL36-F1
#
_entry.id   AF-A0A7W0FL36-F1
#
_cell.length_a   1.000
_cell.length_b   1.000
_cell.length_c   1.000
_cell.angle_alpha   90.00
_cell.angle_beta   90.00
_cell.angle_gamma   90.00
#
_symmetry.space_group_name_H-M   'P 1'
#
loop_
_entity.id
_entity.type
_entity.pdbx_description
1 polymer ?
#
loop_
_entity_poly.entity_id
_entity_poly.type
_entity_poly.pdbx_seq_one_letter_code
_entity_poly.pdbx_strand_id
1 'polypeptide(L)'
;MTTSLIANAIVMRHDPFGELHPYIPLPYERSPRYPSSGMPVALNIETESTSPIDALWCEWNETDSFETHRVEATVTLTDENLVHWQAMLPAFKGGEEITYHFCAKSENQVHIGDSYSFFVNTWVNVTSLVQVTAIEDRLQLHLATQLQGLALILEMTLESTSKLTFNLSTCREMIQVSSKVESTYSAIWTDLQITLQENPFTLEIIRASDGLVIKSTKTMQILVDQNGHLLEYHLEFESPSEEAFYGFGERFNALDQRGSHLDNYVYGQYTNQGKRTYIPVPFFVSSRGYGMWLKTSRQAQFDLAAACPDNWYLEGGADDHECLEITWFLHPQPYENVKAFTLATGMPKIPPAWVFGLWMSSNDWNSQKEVLNQLHETQKLQIPTSVLVIEAWSDEINFYIWNDAKYKIKPSSEPCKLSDFTFASDSRWPDLKSMVDELHKNDVRLVLWQNPTIKFKGAHEHFEDALNLADQAYAIEKGYVVTKADGTPHRVEQHMPWFQNSLVLDFTNPEAADWWFSKREYLVTELGVDGWKSDGGEHIWDPETRFSNGKRGIDGINEYPVDYEAAYDRFMQKLRGNDLVLFSRAG
;
A
#
# COMPACT_ATOMS: atom_id res chain seq x y z
N MET A 1 -30.58 39.66 1.57
CA MET A 1 -31.86 39.19 1.03
C MET A 1 -31.98 37.74 1.43
N THR A 2 -33.03 37.43 2.17
CA THR A 2 -33.40 36.12 2.70
C THR A 2 -33.63 35.11 1.57
N THR A 3 -32.75 34.11 1.46
CA THR A 3 -33.02 32.89 0.69
C THR A 3 -34.08 32.09 1.44
N SER A 4 -35.25 31.92 0.84
CA SER A 4 -36.24 30.95 1.31
C SER A 4 -35.63 29.55 1.21
N LEU A 5 -35.38 28.92 2.35
CA LEU A 5 -35.17 27.48 2.42
C LEU A 5 -36.38 26.79 1.79
N ILE A 6 -36.13 25.96 0.79
CA ILE A 6 -37.14 25.11 0.17
C ILE A 6 -37.62 24.17 1.28
N ALA A 7 -38.87 24.31 1.70
CA ALA A 7 -39.53 23.32 2.54
C ALA A 7 -39.61 22.01 1.72
N ASN A 8 -39.15 20.90 2.30
CA ASN A 8 -39.05 19.54 1.72
C ASN A 8 -37.78 19.24 0.88
N ALA A 9 -36.61 19.75 1.27
CA ALA A 9 -35.35 19.27 0.70
C ALA A 9 -34.90 17.98 1.43
N ILE A 10 -34.92 16.84 0.74
CA ILE A 10 -34.18 15.63 1.12
C ILE A 10 -32.83 15.68 0.44
N VAL A 11 -31.75 15.58 1.20
CA VAL A 11 -30.41 15.37 0.67
C VAL A 11 -30.13 13.88 0.70
N MET A 12 -29.78 13.31 -0.45
CA MET A 12 -29.39 11.91 -0.62
C MET A 12 -27.91 11.86 -0.97
N ARG A 13 -27.10 11.16 -0.17
CA ARG A 13 -25.66 11.01 -0.39
C ARG A 13 -25.32 9.53 -0.55
N HIS A 14 -24.85 9.19 -1.74
CA HIS A 14 -24.26 7.90 -2.07
C HIS A 14 -22.97 8.16 -2.83
N ASP A 15 -21.89 7.49 -2.43
CA ASP A 15 -20.62 7.54 -3.13
C ASP A 15 -20.09 6.11 -3.24
N PRO A 16 -20.16 5.46 -4.42
CA PRO A 16 -19.82 4.05 -4.55
C PRO A 16 -18.39 3.69 -4.10
N PHE A 17 -17.46 4.64 -4.15
CA PHE A 17 -16.04 4.42 -3.85
C PHE A 17 -15.61 5.07 -2.53
N GLY A 18 -16.33 6.12 -2.11
CA GLY A 18 -16.04 6.89 -0.91
C GLY A 18 -14.61 7.44 -0.93
N GLU A 19 -13.93 7.36 0.21
CA GLU A 19 -12.54 7.84 0.34
C GLU A 19 -11.50 6.77 -0.02
N LEU A 20 -11.93 5.66 -0.61
CA LEU A 20 -11.07 4.52 -0.95
C LEU A 20 -10.29 3.94 0.24
N HIS A 21 -10.72 4.24 1.48
CA HIS A 21 -10.09 3.71 2.68
C HIS A 21 -10.07 2.16 2.59
N PRO A 22 -8.91 1.51 2.78
CA PRO A 22 -8.74 0.07 2.54
C PRO A 22 -9.53 -0.85 3.50
N TYR A 23 -9.95 -0.34 4.67
CA TYR A 23 -10.52 -1.18 5.74
C TYR A 23 -11.79 -0.63 6.38
N ILE A 24 -12.06 0.67 6.25
CA ILE A 24 -13.19 1.32 6.91
C ILE A 24 -13.97 2.07 5.83
N PRO A 25 -14.98 1.44 5.21
CA PRO A 25 -15.82 2.13 4.23
C PRO A 25 -16.68 3.19 4.93
N LEU A 26 -16.96 4.27 4.22
CA LEU A 26 -17.98 5.24 4.62
C LEU A 26 -19.36 4.58 4.64
N PRO A 27 -20.29 5.06 5.48
CA PRO A 27 -21.60 4.43 5.68
C PRO A 27 -22.56 4.59 4.48
N TYR A 28 -22.10 5.20 3.38
CA TYR A 28 -22.84 5.43 2.15
C TYR A 28 -22.09 4.93 0.90
N GLU A 29 -21.15 3.99 1.08
CA GLU A 29 -20.44 3.31 0.00
C GLU A 29 -21.18 2.11 -0.61
N ARG A 30 -20.74 1.69 -1.80
CA ARG A 30 -21.09 0.38 -2.36
C ARG A 30 -20.14 -0.69 -1.85
N SER A 31 -20.66 -1.86 -1.48
CA SER A 31 -19.85 -3.01 -1.06
C SER A 31 -20.25 -4.30 -1.79
N PRO A 32 -19.31 -5.00 -2.45
CA PRO A 32 -17.92 -4.56 -2.70
C PRO A 32 -17.87 -3.37 -3.67
N ARG A 33 -16.83 -2.53 -3.59
CA ARG A 33 -16.64 -1.37 -4.50
C ARG A 33 -16.57 -1.79 -5.96
N TYR A 34 -15.94 -2.95 -6.21
CA TYR A 34 -15.83 -3.60 -7.52
C TYR A 34 -16.54 -4.97 -7.48
N PRO A 35 -17.84 -5.03 -7.82
CA PRO A 35 -18.60 -6.28 -7.82
C PRO A 35 -18.04 -7.35 -8.73
N SER A 36 -18.09 -8.59 -8.25
CA SER A 36 -17.69 -9.78 -9.00
C SER A 36 -18.85 -10.78 -9.07
N SER A 37 -18.85 -11.58 -10.14
CA SER A 37 -19.91 -12.56 -10.42
C SER A 37 -20.19 -13.47 -9.23
N GLY A 38 -21.46 -13.67 -8.90
CA GLY A 38 -21.88 -14.58 -7.83
C GLY A 38 -21.93 -13.96 -6.43
N MET A 39 -21.59 -12.67 -6.26
CA MET A 39 -21.73 -11.97 -4.98
C MET A 39 -22.85 -10.93 -5.01
N PRO A 40 -23.69 -10.84 -3.96
CA PRO A 40 -24.67 -9.75 -3.83
C PRO A 40 -23.95 -8.40 -3.65
N VAL A 41 -24.65 -7.31 -3.98
CA VAL A 41 -24.10 -5.94 -3.89
C VAL A 41 -24.90 -5.13 -2.89
N ALA A 42 -24.26 -4.67 -1.83
CA ALA A 42 -24.83 -3.74 -0.87
C ALA A 42 -24.64 -2.30 -1.36
N LEU A 43 -25.75 -1.56 -1.50
CA LEU A 43 -25.74 -0.13 -1.81
C LEU A 43 -26.16 0.62 -0.56
N ASN A 44 -25.21 1.33 0.08
CA ASN A 44 -25.50 2.13 1.25
C ASN A 44 -25.73 3.60 0.87
N ILE A 45 -26.64 4.27 1.55
CA ILE A 45 -26.98 5.67 1.28
C ILE A 45 -27.29 6.40 2.58
N GLU A 46 -26.82 7.63 2.69
CA GLU A 46 -27.14 8.55 3.77
C GLU A 46 -28.18 9.56 3.31
N THR A 47 -29.14 9.85 4.19
CA THR A 47 -30.14 10.89 3.94
C THR A 47 -30.20 11.90 5.07
N GLU A 48 -30.29 13.17 4.72
CA GLU A 48 -30.62 14.27 5.63
C GLU A 48 -31.96 14.88 5.18
N SER A 49 -32.91 15.03 6.10
CA SER A 49 -34.22 15.56 5.77
C SER A 49 -34.85 16.33 6.92
N THR A 50 -35.59 17.39 6.59
CA THR A 50 -36.44 18.13 7.55
C THR A 50 -37.79 17.46 7.79
N SER A 51 -38.17 16.50 6.94
CA SER A 51 -39.44 15.76 6.99
C SER A 51 -39.18 14.24 7.04
N PRO A 52 -40.01 13.43 7.71
CA PRO A 52 -39.81 11.99 7.78
C PRO A 52 -39.79 11.34 6.39
N ILE A 53 -38.82 10.45 6.16
CA ILE A 53 -38.76 9.61 4.96
C ILE A 53 -39.64 8.38 5.21
N ASP A 54 -40.76 8.30 4.49
CA ASP A 54 -41.74 7.21 4.62
C ASP A 54 -41.23 5.88 4.02
N ALA A 55 -40.44 5.98 2.94
CA ALA A 55 -39.82 4.83 2.28
C ALA A 55 -38.60 5.27 1.47
N LEU A 56 -37.60 4.40 1.39
CA LEU A 56 -36.44 4.55 0.51
C LEU A 56 -36.21 3.23 -0.23
N TRP A 57 -35.99 3.29 -1.54
CA TRP A 57 -35.72 2.12 -2.36
C TRP A 57 -34.67 2.45 -3.43
N CYS A 58 -34.07 1.40 -3.99
CA CYS A 58 -33.21 1.49 -5.15
C CYS A 58 -33.96 0.90 -6.36
N GLU A 59 -33.94 1.63 -7.47
CA GLU A 59 -34.34 1.11 -8.78
C GLU A 59 -33.09 0.83 -9.61
N TRP A 60 -33.07 -0.30 -10.31
CA TRP A 60 -31.92 -0.73 -11.09
C TRP A 60 -32.32 -1.53 -12.32
N ASN A 61 -31.43 -1.59 -13.30
CA ASN A 61 -31.57 -2.39 -14.52
C ASN A 61 -30.20 -2.87 -15.02
N GLU A 62 -30.19 -3.96 -15.77
CA GLU A 62 -29.09 -4.28 -16.66
C GLU A 62 -29.18 -3.37 -17.90
N THR A 63 -28.06 -2.84 -18.41
CA THR A 63 -28.06 -1.85 -19.51
C THR A 63 -28.82 -2.29 -20.77
N ASP A 64 -28.91 -3.60 -21.03
CA ASP A 64 -29.63 -4.18 -22.17
C ASP A 64 -31.07 -4.65 -21.84
N SER A 65 -31.55 -4.39 -20.61
CA SER A 65 -32.88 -4.76 -20.12
C SER A 65 -33.83 -3.56 -20.14
N PHE A 66 -35.07 -3.78 -20.56
CA PHE A 66 -36.17 -2.80 -20.42
C PHE A 66 -36.92 -2.96 -19.09
N GLU A 67 -36.54 -3.93 -18.26
CA GLU A 67 -37.16 -4.19 -16.97
C GLU A 67 -36.47 -3.38 -15.87
N THR A 68 -37.24 -2.53 -15.18
CA THR A 68 -36.75 -1.85 -13.98
C THR A 68 -37.09 -2.69 -12.77
N HIS A 69 -36.06 -3.13 -12.06
CA HIS A 69 -36.19 -3.82 -10.79
C HIS A 69 -36.17 -2.82 -9.63
N ARG A 70 -36.78 -3.21 -8.51
CA ARG A 70 -36.86 -2.40 -7.29
C ARG A 70 -36.49 -3.23 -6.08
N VAL A 71 -35.67 -2.68 -5.20
CA VAL A 71 -35.37 -3.24 -3.88
C VAL A 71 -35.58 -2.18 -2.80
N GLU A 72 -36.33 -2.50 -1.76
CA GLU A 72 -36.49 -1.61 -0.61
C GLU A 72 -35.18 -1.49 0.17
N ALA A 73 -34.85 -0.28 0.60
CA ALA A 73 -33.74 -0.06 1.51
C ALA A 73 -34.20 -0.13 2.96
N THR A 74 -33.35 -0.66 3.83
CA THR A 74 -33.61 -0.76 5.27
C THR A 74 -32.69 0.16 6.03
N VAL A 75 -33.21 0.83 7.07
CA VAL A 75 -32.39 1.65 7.98
C VAL A 75 -31.37 0.78 8.69
N THR A 76 -30.10 1.17 8.60
CA THR A 76 -28.98 0.49 9.28
C THR A 76 -28.53 1.26 10.52
N LEU A 77 -28.56 2.59 10.47
CA LEU A 77 -28.16 3.49 11.55
C LEU A 77 -28.94 4.79 11.47
N THR A 78 -29.16 5.44 12.61
CA THR A 78 -29.68 6.81 12.68
C THR A 78 -28.81 7.58 13.65
N ASP A 79 -28.23 8.68 13.18
CA ASP A 79 -27.36 9.57 13.95
C ASP A 79 -27.82 11.02 13.80
N GLU A 80 -28.35 11.58 14.89
CA GLU A 80 -29.00 12.90 14.92
C GLU A 80 -30.04 13.10 13.79
N ASN A 81 -29.69 13.87 12.75
CA ASN A 81 -30.54 14.17 11.59
C ASN A 81 -30.17 13.33 10.34
N LEU A 82 -29.17 12.47 10.44
CA LEU A 82 -28.71 11.59 9.37
C LEU A 82 -29.29 10.19 9.57
N VAL A 83 -29.89 9.66 8.51
CA VAL A 83 -30.38 8.28 8.47
C VAL A 83 -29.58 7.53 7.41
N HIS A 84 -29.00 6.38 7.79
CA HIS A 84 -28.28 5.50 6.89
C HIS A 84 -29.16 4.33 6.50
N TRP A 85 -29.17 4.00 5.22
CA TRP A 85 -29.98 2.95 4.64
C TRP A 85 -29.10 2.01 3.82
N GLN A 86 -29.56 0.78 3.66
CA GLN A 86 -28.93 -0.22 2.80
C GLN A 86 -29.96 -0.89 1.90
N ALA A 87 -29.68 -0.91 0.61
CA ALA A 87 -30.38 -1.70 -0.40
C ALA A 87 -29.49 -2.87 -0.83
N MET A 88 -30.01 -4.10 -0.79
CA MET A 88 -29.27 -5.30 -1.16
C MET A 88 -29.67 -5.78 -2.55
N LEU A 89 -28.82 -5.55 -3.54
CA LEU A 89 -28.97 -6.10 -4.88
C LEU A 89 -28.63 -7.60 -4.91
N PRO A 90 -29.25 -8.39 -5.80
CA PRO A 90 -28.90 -9.79 -5.99
C PRO A 90 -27.48 -9.94 -6.55
N ALA A 91 -27.02 -11.19 -6.64
CA ALA A 91 -25.81 -11.50 -7.38
C ALA A 91 -26.06 -11.42 -8.90
N PHE A 92 -25.07 -10.90 -9.62
CA PHE A 92 -25.10 -10.70 -11.07
C PHE A 92 -24.18 -11.67 -11.80
N LYS A 93 -24.37 -11.80 -13.11
CA LYS A 93 -23.43 -12.54 -13.96
C LYS A 93 -22.26 -11.65 -14.34
N GLY A 94 -21.11 -12.28 -14.55
CA GLY A 94 -19.92 -11.58 -15.02
C GLY A 94 -20.12 -10.94 -16.40
N GLY A 95 -19.59 -9.74 -16.58
CA GLY A 95 -19.69 -8.94 -17.80
C GLY A 95 -20.95 -8.06 -17.90
N GLU A 96 -21.91 -8.20 -16.99
CA GLU A 96 -23.11 -7.35 -16.96
C GLU A 96 -22.75 -5.92 -16.49
N GLU A 97 -23.39 -4.92 -17.09
CA GLU A 97 -23.40 -3.54 -16.60
C GLU A 97 -24.72 -3.28 -15.88
N ILE A 98 -24.64 -2.81 -14.64
CA ILE A 98 -25.78 -2.50 -13.79
C ILE A 98 -25.85 -0.99 -13.59
N THR A 99 -26.99 -0.39 -13.94
CA THR A 99 -27.29 1.01 -13.66
C THR A 99 -28.35 1.10 -12.56
N TYR A 100 -28.18 2.02 -11.62
CA TYR A 100 -29.08 2.18 -10.48
C TYR A 100 -29.20 3.63 -10.00
N HIS A 101 -30.30 3.93 -9.32
CA HIS A 101 -30.50 5.19 -8.59
C HIS A 101 -31.42 4.97 -7.39
N PHE A 102 -31.36 5.89 -6.42
CA PHE A 102 -32.19 5.84 -5.22
C PHE A 102 -33.43 6.72 -5.34
N CYS A 103 -34.52 6.27 -4.75
CA CYS A 103 -35.77 7.00 -4.65
C CYS A 103 -36.21 7.07 -3.19
N ALA A 104 -36.53 8.28 -2.71
CA ALA A 104 -37.03 8.52 -1.37
C ALA A 104 -38.44 9.12 -1.43
N LYS A 105 -39.38 8.52 -0.70
CA LYS A 105 -40.72 9.06 -0.52
C LYS A 105 -40.80 9.79 0.81
N SER A 106 -41.23 11.05 0.76
CA SER A 106 -41.60 11.84 1.94
C SER A 106 -42.96 12.47 1.68
N GLU A 107 -43.90 12.23 2.58
CA GLU A 107 -45.30 12.66 2.44
C GLU A 107 -45.92 12.13 1.13
N ASN A 108 -46.27 13.03 0.20
CA ASN A 108 -46.85 12.71 -1.11
C ASN A 108 -45.90 12.97 -2.27
N GLN A 109 -44.60 13.15 -2.01
CA GLN A 109 -43.59 13.40 -3.04
C GLN A 109 -42.56 12.28 -3.08
N VAL A 110 -42.06 11.99 -4.29
CA VAL A 110 -40.94 11.08 -4.53
C VAL A 110 -39.78 11.91 -5.04
N HIS A 111 -38.64 11.78 -4.36
CA HIS A 111 -37.38 12.41 -4.69
C HIS A 111 -36.49 11.36 -5.35
N ILE A 112 -35.95 11.67 -6.51
CA ILE A 112 -35.09 10.78 -7.31
C ILE A 112 -33.66 11.30 -7.17
N GLY A 113 -32.74 10.42 -6.78
CA GLY A 113 -31.32 10.71 -6.65
C GLY A 113 -30.56 10.58 -7.96
N ASP A 114 -29.25 10.78 -7.89
CA ASP A 114 -28.35 10.61 -9.02
C ASP A 114 -28.29 9.14 -9.49
N SER A 115 -27.91 8.95 -10.75
CA SER A 115 -27.71 7.63 -11.35
C SER A 115 -26.24 7.21 -11.28
N TYR A 116 -26.03 5.94 -11.00
CA TYR A 116 -24.72 5.30 -10.84
C TYR A 116 -24.68 4.02 -11.67
N SER A 117 -23.48 3.54 -12.02
CA SER A 117 -23.33 2.24 -12.65
C SER A 117 -22.08 1.49 -12.16
N PHE A 118 -22.03 0.19 -12.47
CA PHE A 118 -20.84 -0.64 -12.34
C PHE A 118 -20.87 -1.80 -13.33
N PHE A 119 -19.68 -2.27 -13.70
CA PHE A 119 -19.49 -3.55 -14.38
C PHE A 119 -19.24 -4.67 -13.36
N VAL A 120 -19.73 -5.86 -13.66
CA VAL A 120 -19.53 -7.05 -12.83
C VAL A 120 -18.31 -7.81 -13.35
N ASN A 121 -17.25 -7.90 -12.56
CA ASN A 121 -16.06 -8.68 -12.90
C ASN A 121 -16.40 -10.19 -12.94
N THR A 122 -15.64 -10.95 -13.73
CA THR A 122 -15.92 -12.38 -13.95
C THR A 122 -14.80 -13.25 -13.41
N TRP A 123 -15.12 -14.17 -12.51
CA TRP A 123 -14.20 -15.26 -12.16
C TRP A 123 -14.21 -16.31 -13.26
N VAL A 124 -13.03 -16.61 -13.80
CA VAL A 124 -12.83 -17.58 -14.88
C VAL A 124 -11.95 -18.71 -14.36
N ASN A 125 -12.44 -19.95 -14.45
CA ASN A 125 -11.61 -21.10 -14.09
C ASN A 125 -10.65 -21.44 -15.24
N VAL A 126 -9.42 -21.79 -14.89
CA VAL A 126 -8.60 -22.64 -15.74
C VAL A 126 -9.31 -24.01 -15.86
N THR A 127 -9.25 -24.64 -17.02
CA THR A 127 -10.01 -25.88 -17.29
C THR A 127 -9.08 -27.06 -17.51
N SER A 128 -8.03 -26.86 -18.31
CA SER A 128 -7.13 -27.94 -18.69
C SER A 128 -5.74 -27.44 -19.11
N LEU A 129 -4.76 -28.31 -18.96
CA LEU A 129 -3.43 -28.15 -19.53
C LEU A 129 -3.43 -28.63 -20.99
N VAL A 130 -3.26 -27.70 -21.93
CA VAL A 130 -3.38 -27.96 -23.36
C VAL A 130 -2.07 -28.43 -23.96
N GLN A 131 -0.95 -27.84 -23.52
CA GLN A 131 0.37 -28.12 -24.06
C GLN A 131 1.43 -27.89 -22.98
N VAL A 132 2.45 -28.77 -23.00
CA VAL A 132 3.68 -28.63 -22.22
C VAL A 132 4.84 -28.52 -23.20
N THR A 133 5.61 -27.44 -23.09
CA THR A 133 6.88 -27.29 -23.80
C THR A 133 8.01 -27.32 -22.78
N ALA A 134 8.85 -28.35 -22.84
CA ALA A 134 9.98 -28.52 -21.93
C ALA A 134 11.29 -28.15 -22.62
N ILE A 135 12.09 -27.28 -22.00
CA ILE A 135 13.42 -26.87 -22.47
C ILE A 135 14.35 -26.85 -21.27
N GLU A 136 15.16 -27.90 -21.11
CA GLU A 136 16.11 -28.05 -20.00
C GLU A 136 15.43 -27.84 -18.63
N ASP A 137 15.76 -26.75 -17.94
CA ASP A 137 15.29 -26.38 -16.60
C ASP A 137 14.04 -25.48 -16.63
N ARG A 138 13.29 -25.54 -17.74
CA ARG A 138 12.09 -24.73 -17.98
C ARG A 138 10.92 -25.56 -18.50
N LEU A 139 9.74 -25.34 -17.92
CA LEU A 139 8.46 -25.81 -18.46
C LEU A 139 7.60 -24.60 -18.81
N GLN A 140 7.09 -24.57 -20.04
CA GLN A 140 6.05 -23.64 -20.44
C GLN A 140 4.74 -24.41 -20.60
N LEU A 141 3.74 -24.02 -19.82
CA LEU A 141 2.45 -24.68 -19.73
C LEU A 141 1.39 -23.78 -20.35
N HIS A 142 0.71 -24.26 -21.38
CA HIS A 142 -0.45 -23.56 -21.96
C HIS A 142 -1.73 -24.07 -21.31
N LEU A 143 -2.47 -23.18 -20.68
CA LEU A 143 -3.65 -23.48 -19.89
C LEU A 143 -4.89 -22.89 -20.57
N ALA A 144 -5.89 -23.73 -20.88
CA ALA A 144 -7.17 -23.26 -21.39
C ALA A 144 -8.05 -22.74 -20.24
N THR A 145 -8.81 -21.67 -20.49
CA THR A 145 -9.79 -21.15 -19.53
C THR A 145 -11.22 -21.40 -20.00
N GLN A 146 -12.20 -21.18 -19.12
CA GLN A 146 -13.63 -21.21 -19.48
C GLN A 146 -14.02 -20.06 -20.43
N LEU A 147 -13.25 -18.98 -20.47
CA LEU A 147 -13.49 -17.84 -21.34
C LEU A 147 -12.83 -18.06 -22.70
N GLN A 148 -13.65 -18.19 -23.74
CA GLN A 148 -13.15 -18.42 -25.10
C GLN A 148 -12.27 -17.25 -25.56
N GLY A 149 -11.10 -17.57 -26.12
CA GLY A 149 -10.13 -16.56 -26.58
C GLY A 149 -9.18 -16.06 -25.48
N LEU A 150 -9.34 -16.53 -24.24
CA LEU A 150 -8.40 -16.29 -23.16
C LEU A 150 -7.76 -17.61 -22.72
N ALA A 151 -6.44 -17.72 -22.90
CA ALA A 151 -5.62 -18.77 -22.33
C ALA A 151 -4.58 -18.15 -21.38
N LEU A 152 -3.96 -18.98 -20.56
CA LEU A 152 -2.83 -18.57 -19.73
C LEU A 152 -1.57 -19.34 -20.14
N ILE A 153 -0.42 -18.71 -19.91
CA ILE A 153 0.88 -19.37 -19.93
C ILE A 153 1.41 -19.36 -18.51
N LEU A 154 1.73 -20.54 -17.98
CA LEU A 154 2.54 -20.69 -16.78
C LEU A 154 3.93 -21.15 -17.20
N GLU A 155 4.91 -20.26 -17.10
CA GLU A 155 6.31 -20.61 -17.26
C GLU A 155 6.94 -20.91 -15.89
N MET A 156 7.39 -22.14 -15.70
CA MET A 156 8.15 -22.58 -14.54
C MET A 156 9.64 -22.64 -14.92
N THR A 157 10.51 -21.99 -14.15
CA THR A 157 11.96 -22.00 -14.38
C THR A 157 12.71 -22.32 -13.09
N LEU A 158 13.58 -23.35 -13.13
CA LEU A 158 14.52 -23.63 -12.04
C LEU A 158 15.80 -22.83 -12.24
N GLU A 159 15.89 -21.65 -11.63
CA GLU A 159 17.04 -20.74 -11.77
C GLU A 159 18.29 -21.24 -11.03
N SER A 160 18.09 -22.04 -9.98
CA SER A 160 19.12 -22.75 -9.24
C SER A 160 18.50 -23.96 -8.56
N THR A 161 19.30 -24.86 -7.98
CA THR A 161 18.82 -26.09 -7.31
C THR A 161 17.74 -25.89 -6.25
N SER A 162 17.54 -24.65 -5.76
CA SER A 162 16.56 -24.33 -4.72
C SER A 162 15.78 -23.04 -4.99
N LYS A 163 15.81 -22.49 -6.21
CA LYS A 163 15.02 -21.31 -6.59
C LYS A 163 14.19 -21.63 -7.83
N LEU A 164 12.87 -21.69 -7.66
CA LEU A 164 11.90 -22.02 -8.68
C LEU A 164 10.96 -20.84 -8.89
N THR A 165 10.89 -20.32 -10.11
CA THR A 165 10.06 -19.15 -10.45
C THR A 165 8.88 -19.57 -11.32
N PHE A 166 7.69 -19.05 -11.00
CA PHE A 166 6.47 -19.17 -11.81
C PHE A 166 6.16 -17.79 -12.39
N ASN A 167 6.11 -17.70 -13.71
CA ASN A 167 5.59 -16.53 -14.43
C ASN A 167 4.26 -16.91 -15.06
N LEU A 168 3.19 -16.28 -14.60
CA LEU A 168 1.85 -16.39 -15.17
C LEU A 168 1.61 -15.20 -16.08
N SER A 169 1.07 -15.44 -17.26
CA SER A 169 0.68 -14.39 -18.19
C SER A 169 -0.52 -14.81 -19.04
N THR A 170 -1.21 -13.83 -19.62
CA THR A 170 -2.27 -14.11 -20.60
C THR A 170 -1.69 -14.52 -21.95
N CYS A 171 -2.45 -15.32 -22.68
CA CYS A 171 -2.23 -15.62 -24.09
C CYS A 171 -3.58 -15.52 -24.81
N ARG A 172 -3.66 -14.57 -25.75
CA ARG A 172 -4.90 -14.27 -26.50
C ARG A 172 -4.90 -14.84 -27.91
N GLU A 173 -3.90 -15.65 -28.26
CA GLU A 173 -3.83 -16.34 -29.54
C GLU A 173 -4.64 -17.65 -29.51
N MET A 174 -5.22 -18.04 -30.64
CA MET A 174 -5.81 -19.38 -30.76
C MET A 174 -4.71 -20.43 -30.66
N ILE A 175 -4.65 -21.12 -29.52
CA ILE A 175 -3.76 -22.25 -29.32
C ILE A 175 -4.24 -23.39 -30.22
N GLN A 176 -3.57 -23.59 -31.37
CA GLN A 176 -3.73 -24.83 -32.13
C GLN A 176 -3.12 -25.97 -31.32
N VAL A 177 -3.96 -26.87 -30.82
CA VAL A 177 -3.55 -28.07 -30.07
C VAL A 177 -2.69 -28.95 -30.98
N SER A 178 -1.38 -28.80 -30.90
CA SER A 178 -0.43 -29.54 -31.75
C SER A 178 -0.01 -30.88 -31.12
N SER A 179 -0.12 -31.00 -29.79
CA SER A 179 0.10 -32.23 -29.04
C SER A 179 -0.82 -32.26 -27.83
N LYS A 180 -1.74 -33.22 -27.75
CA LYS A 180 -2.44 -33.49 -26.49
C LYS A 180 -1.41 -33.97 -25.48
N VAL A 181 -1.40 -33.36 -24.30
CA VAL A 181 -0.69 -33.93 -23.15
C VAL A 181 -1.33 -35.30 -22.86
N GLU A 182 -0.54 -36.31 -22.50
CA GLU A 182 -1.10 -37.48 -21.86
C GLU A 182 -1.82 -37.02 -20.56
N SER A 183 -2.74 -37.82 -20.00
CA SER A 183 -3.51 -37.40 -18.81
C SER A 183 -2.64 -36.92 -17.63
N THR A 184 -1.34 -37.26 -17.64
CA THR A 184 -0.34 -36.82 -16.69
C THR A 184 1.00 -36.54 -17.39
N TYR A 185 1.66 -35.45 -17.03
CA TYR A 185 3.04 -35.14 -17.39
C TYR A 185 3.92 -35.19 -16.13
N SER A 186 5.15 -35.68 -16.25
CA SER A 186 6.11 -35.70 -15.15
C SER A 186 7.50 -35.28 -15.60
N ALA A 187 8.19 -34.51 -14.77
CA ALA A 187 9.58 -34.10 -14.95
C ALA A 187 10.36 -34.24 -13.65
N ILE A 188 11.67 -34.43 -13.77
CA ILE A 188 12.60 -34.42 -12.63
C ILE A 188 13.64 -33.35 -12.92
N TRP A 189 13.73 -32.37 -12.03
CA TRP A 189 14.72 -31.32 -12.06
C TRP A 189 15.57 -31.38 -10.80
N THR A 190 16.79 -31.90 -10.93
CA THR A 190 17.69 -32.11 -9.79
C THR A 190 17.03 -32.96 -8.69
N ASP A 191 16.63 -32.36 -7.57
CA ASP A 191 15.95 -32.99 -6.43
C ASP A 191 14.42 -32.80 -6.44
N LEU A 192 13.88 -32.13 -7.46
CA LEU A 192 12.46 -31.82 -7.58
C LEU A 192 11.77 -32.76 -8.57
N GLN A 193 10.75 -33.46 -8.13
CA GLN A 193 9.83 -34.20 -9.00
C GLN A 193 8.57 -33.34 -9.21
N ILE A 194 8.28 -33.02 -10.47
CA ILE A 194 7.12 -32.22 -10.87
C ILE A 194 6.12 -33.14 -11.57
N THR A 195 4.87 -33.09 -11.14
CA THR A 195 3.74 -33.82 -11.74
C THR A 195 2.65 -32.83 -12.12
N LEU A 196 2.18 -32.90 -13.36
CA LEU A 196 1.08 -32.10 -13.89
C LEU A 196 -0.04 -33.02 -14.35
N GLN A 197 -1.28 -32.75 -13.93
CA GLN A 197 -2.46 -33.44 -14.47
C GLN A 197 -3.21 -32.55 -15.45
N GLU A 198 -3.83 -33.15 -16.45
CA GLU A 198 -4.50 -32.39 -17.52
C GLU A 198 -5.83 -31.79 -17.09
N ASN A 199 -6.75 -32.61 -16.56
CA ASN A 199 -8.15 -32.24 -16.35
C ASN A 199 -8.75 -32.95 -15.11
N PRO A 200 -9.00 -32.23 -14.00
CA PRO A 200 -8.67 -30.81 -13.81
C PRO A 200 -7.15 -30.59 -13.80
N PHE A 201 -6.71 -29.39 -14.21
CA PHE A 201 -5.30 -29.03 -14.10
C PHE A 201 -4.88 -29.03 -12.62
N THR A 202 -3.86 -29.81 -12.30
CA THR A 202 -3.20 -29.79 -10.98
C THR A 202 -1.69 -29.83 -11.13
N LEU A 203 -1.00 -29.15 -10.22
CA LEU A 203 0.46 -29.10 -10.09
C LEU A 203 0.86 -29.70 -8.75
N GLU A 204 1.80 -30.64 -8.78
CA GLU A 204 2.44 -31.21 -7.59
C GLU A 204 3.96 -31.17 -7.76
N ILE A 205 4.65 -30.69 -6.72
CA ILE A 205 6.11 -30.62 -6.65
C ILE A 205 6.55 -31.34 -5.39
N ILE A 206 7.42 -32.35 -5.55
CA ILE A 206 7.98 -33.12 -4.45
C ILE A 206 9.49 -32.90 -4.41
N ARG A 207 10.02 -32.50 -3.25
CA ARG A 207 11.48 -32.47 -3.02
C ARG A 207 11.92 -33.83 -2.46
N ALA A 208 12.70 -34.58 -3.22
CA ALA A 208 12.99 -35.97 -2.90
C ALA A 208 13.89 -36.15 -1.66
N SER A 209 14.73 -35.16 -1.34
CA SER A 209 15.64 -35.23 -0.19
C SER A 209 14.95 -35.28 1.17
N ASP A 210 13.77 -34.69 1.32
CA ASP A 210 13.04 -34.64 2.61
C ASP A 210 11.53 -34.88 2.52
N GLY A 211 11.00 -35.08 1.31
CA GLY A 211 9.59 -35.38 1.10
C GLY A 211 8.65 -34.18 1.22
N LEU A 212 9.15 -32.95 1.14
CA LEU A 212 8.28 -31.77 0.99
C LEU A 212 7.37 -31.94 -0.23
N VAL A 213 6.08 -31.62 -0.07
CA VAL A 213 5.07 -31.64 -1.14
C VAL A 213 4.40 -30.28 -1.25
N ILE A 214 4.50 -29.63 -2.40
CA ILE A 214 3.72 -28.43 -2.74
C ILE A 214 2.71 -28.83 -3.80
N LYS A 215 1.42 -28.75 -3.47
CA LYS A 215 0.35 -29.29 -4.32
C LYS A 215 -0.79 -28.32 -4.42
N SER A 216 -1.26 -28.04 -5.63
CA SER A 216 -2.49 -27.28 -5.86
C SER A 216 -3.72 -28.11 -5.51
N THR A 217 -4.68 -27.57 -4.76
CA THR A 217 -5.87 -28.32 -4.32
C THR A 217 -7.15 -27.95 -5.04
N LYS A 218 -7.20 -26.76 -5.65
CA LYS A 218 -8.25 -26.35 -6.59
C LYS A 218 -7.64 -25.92 -7.92
N THR A 219 -8.48 -25.89 -8.94
CA THR A 219 -8.09 -25.32 -10.22
C THR A 219 -7.86 -23.82 -10.07
N MET A 220 -6.76 -23.33 -10.63
CA MET A 220 -6.44 -21.90 -10.70
C MET A 220 -7.62 -21.11 -11.28
N GLN A 221 -7.88 -19.94 -10.70
CA GLN A 221 -8.89 -19.01 -11.18
C GLN A 221 -8.24 -17.66 -11.48
N ILE A 222 -8.86 -16.91 -12.38
CA ILE A 222 -8.48 -15.53 -12.70
C ILE A 222 -9.72 -14.65 -12.65
N LEU A 223 -9.56 -13.41 -12.22
CA LEU A 223 -10.60 -12.39 -12.28
C LEU A 223 -10.37 -11.52 -13.50
N VAL A 224 -11.42 -11.30 -14.31
CA VAL A 224 -11.35 -10.41 -15.48
C VAL A 224 -12.41 -9.32 -15.45
N ASP A 225 -12.12 -8.19 -16.07
CA ASP A 225 -13.09 -7.12 -16.32
C ASP A 225 -14.05 -7.48 -17.48
N GLN A 226 -14.97 -6.57 -17.81
CA GLN A 226 -15.93 -6.72 -18.90
C GLN A 226 -15.29 -6.84 -20.31
N ASN A 227 -14.04 -6.38 -20.48
CA ASN A 227 -13.29 -6.47 -21.73
C ASN A 227 -12.43 -7.74 -21.78
N GLY A 228 -12.48 -8.57 -20.73
CA GLY A 228 -11.62 -9.74 -20.58
C GLY A 228 -10.17 -9.38 -20.23
N HIS A 229 -9.92 -8.19 -19.70
CA HIS A 229 -8.63 -7.81 -19.10
C HIS A 229 -8.49 -8.49 -17.74
N LEU A 230 -7.35 -9.15 -17.52
CA LEU A 230 -7.07 -9.88 -16.29
C LEU A 230 -6.68 -8.92 -15.18
N LEU A 231 -7.41 -8.98 -14.07
CA LEU A 231 -7.23 -8.14 -12.89
C LEU A 231 -6.47 -8.87 -11.78
N GLU A 232 -6.75 -10.15 -11.57
CA GLU A 232 -6.24 -10.90 -10.42
C GLU A 232 -6.07 -12.39 -10.74
N TYR A 233 -5.10 -13.02 -10.08
CA TYR A 233 -4.89 -14.47 -10.08
C TYR A 233 -5.19 -15.05 -8.69
N HIS A 234 -5.90 -16.18 -8.66
CA HIS A 234 -6.16 -16.97 -7.46
C HIS A 234 -5.50 -18.35 -7.57
N LEU A 235 -4.60 -18.66 -6.62
CA LEU A 235 -3.91 -19.94 -6.53
C LEU A 235 -4.07 -20.52 -5.12
N GLU A 236 -4.45 -21.79 -5.04
CA GLU A 236 -4.70 -22.50 -3.78
C GLU A 236 -3.85 -23.78 -3.68
N PHE A 237 -3.22 -23.96 -2.53
CA PHE A 237 -2.29 -25.05 -2.23
C PHE A 237 -2.66 -25.77 -0.93
N GLU A 238 -2.26 -27.04 -0.83
CA GLU A 238 -2.46 -27.86 0.37
C GLU A 238 -1.64 -27.34 1.56
N SER A 239 -2.26 -27.30 2.73
CA SER A 239 -1.63 -27.02 4.02
C SER A 239 -2.00 -28.03 5.11
N PRO A 240 -1.12 -29.00 5.41
CA PRO A 240 -1.32 -29.91 6.54
C PRO A 240 -1.48 -29.15 7.87
N SER A 241 -2.17 -29.76 8.85
CA SER A 241 -2.51 -29.12 10.14
C SER A 241 -1.31 -28.57 10.92
N GLU A 242 -0.14 -29.16 10.75
CA GLU A 242 1.10 -28.81 11.46
C GLU A 242 1.92 -27.71 10.75
N GLU A 243 1.49 -27.26 9.57
CA GLU A 243 2.19 -26.21 8.83
C GLU A 243 1.97 -24.84 9.47
N ALA A 244 3.07 -24.14 9.71
CA ALA A 244 3.09 -22.77 10.22
C ALA A 244 3.69 -21.84 9.17
N PHE A 245 3.22 -20.59 9.16
CA PHE A 245 3.61 -19.57 8.19
C PHE A 245 4.20 -18.34 8.89
N TYR A 246 5.43 -17.96 8.53
CA TYR A 246 6.16 -16.85 9.16
C TYR A 246 6.52 -15.76 8.16
N GLY A 247 6.49 -14.49 8.57
CA GLY A 247 6.87 -13.35 7.75
C GLY A 247 5.69 -12.47 7.40
N PHE A 248 5.44 -12.27 6.11
CA PHE A 248 4.50 -11.29 5.56
C PHE A 248 4.89 -9.83 5.86
N GLY A 249 6.19 -9.58 6.08
CA GLY A 249 6.72 -8.30 6.55
C GLY A 249 6.71 -8.19 8.08
N GLU A 250 6.48 -6.99 8.59
CA GLU A 250 6.25 -6.74 10.00
C GLU A 250 4.78 -7.08 10.34
N ARG A 251 4.54 -7.93 11.33
CA ARG A 251 3.18 -8.31 11.75
C ARG A 251 3.04 -8.26 13.27
N PHE A 252 1.87 -7.81 13.73
CA PHE A 252 1.59 -7.50 15.13
C PHE A 252 0.55 -8.42 15.78
N ASN A 253 -0.12 -9.26 14.99
CA ASN A 253 -1.16 -10.18 15.45
C ASN A 253 -0.58 -11.48 16.01
N ALA A 254 0.33 -12.13 15.28
CA ALA A 254 0.90 -13.42 15.61
C ALA A 254 2.25 -13.62 14.92
N LEU A 255 3.08 -14.54 15.44
CA LEU A 255 4.29 -14.97 14.74
C LEU A 255 3.95 -16.02 13.66
N ASP A 256 3.23 -17.06 14.06
CA ASP A 256 2.63 -18.03 13.12
C ASP A 256 1.31 -17.47 12.62
N GLN A 257 1.21 -17.33 11.31
CA GLN A 257 0.08 -16.72 10.62
C GLN A 257 -0.99 -17.74 10.19
N ARG A 258 -0.82 -19.03 10.50
CA ARG A 258 -1.88 -20.02 10.28
C ARG A 258 -3.20 -19.57 10.93
N GLY A 259 -4.31 -19.72 10.20
CA GLY A 259 -5.64 -19.27 10.60
C GLY A 259 -5.89 -17.78 10.39
N SER A 260 -4.95 -17.04 9.78
CA SER A 260 -5.12 -15.64 9.42
C SER A 260 -5.41 -15.45 7.94
N HIS A 261 -6.25 -14.47 7.65
CA HIS A 261 -6.31 -13.76 6.37
C HIS A 261 -5.50 -12.47 6.51
N LEU A 262 -4.53 -12.24 5.61
CA LEU A 262 -3.60 -11.11 5.60
C LEU A 262 -3.55 -10.47 4.22
N ASP A 263 -3.24 -9.18 4.18
CA ASP A 263 -3.06 -8.41 2.97
C ASP A 263 -1.64 -7.84 2.80
N ASN A 264 -1.28 -7.55 1.54
CA ASN A 264 -0.11 -6.78 1.16
C ASN A 264 -0.51 -5.31 0.94
N TYR A 265 -0.64 -4.54 2.02
CA TYR A 265 -1.10 -3.15 1.96
C TYR A 265 -0.47 -2.30 3.08
N VAL A 266 0.34 -1.30 2.71
CA VAL A 266 0.99 -0.37 3.64
C VAL A 266 -0.09 0.49 4.27
N TYR A 267 -0.18 0.48 5.60
CA TYR A 267 -1.20 1.27 6.29
C TYR A 267 -0.77 1.80 7.64
N GLY A 268 -1.01 3.10 7.84
CA GLY A 268 -0.72 3.82 9.08
C GLY A 268 -1.72 3.55 10.21
N GLN A 269 -1.64 2.38 10.87
CA GLN A 269 -2.51 2.06 12.01
C GLN A 269 -1.92 2.56 13.34
N TYR A 270 -2.40 3.71 13.81
CA TYR A 270 -2.01 4.23 15.13
C TYR A 270 -2.54 3.37 16.27
N THR A 271 -1.64 2.68 16.96
CA THR A 271 -1.93 1.70 18.04
C THR A 271 -2.81 0.54 17.58
N ASN A 272 -2.84 -0.54 18.37
CA ASN A 272 -3.72 -1.70 18.12
C ASN A 272 -3.63 -2.22 16.68
N GLN A 273 -2.41 -2.38 16.16
CA GLN A 273 -2.11 -2.70 14.76
C GLN A 273 -2.88 -3.93 14.27
N GLY A 274 -3.02 -4.95 15.13
CA GLY A 274 -3.69 -6.20 14.78
C GLY A 274 -3.02 -6.82 13.56
N LYS A 275 -3.77 -6.99 12.47
CA LYS A 275 -3.27 -7.54 11.21
C LYS A 275 -2.70 -6.49 10.24
N ARG A 276 -3.02 -5.21 10.47
CA ARG A 276 -2.53 -4.08 9.67
C ARG A 276 -1.06 -3.83 10.01
N THR A 277 -0.32 -3.28 9.06
CA THR A 277 1.11 -3.03 9.25
C THR A 277 1.59 -1.87 8.39
N TYR A 278 2.68 -1.26 8.84
CA TYR A 278 3.42 -0.26 8.10
C TYR A 278 4.36 -0.89 7.06
N ILE A 279 4.78 -2.15 7.26
CA ILE A 279 5.76 -2.85 6.42
C ILE A 279 5.21 -4.21 5.99
N PRO A 280 4.22 -4.29 5.09
CA PRO A 280 3.81 -5.54 4.49
C PRO A 280 4.88 -5.99 3.49
N VAL A 281 5.21 -7.27 3.49
CA VAL A 281 6.06 -7.87 2.45
C VAL A 281 5.36 -9.14 1.98
N PRO A 282 5.09 -9.34 0.69
CA PRO A 282 4.37 -10.50 0.20
C PRO A 282 5.29 -11.74 0.09
N PHE A 283 6.05 -12.00 1.16
CA PHE A 283 6.99 -13.10 1.32
C PHE A 283 6.74 -13.81 2.67
N PHE A 284 6.70 -15.13 2.64
CA PHE A 284 6.66 -15.95 3.85
C PHE A 284 7.62 -17.13 3.80
N VAL A 285 7.92 -17.68 4.97
CA VAL A 285 8.63 -18.94 5.16
C VAL A 285 7.69 -19.93 5.85
N SER A 286 7.52 -21.10 5.25
CA SER A 286 6.76 -22.21 5.82
C SER A 286 7.66 -23.06 6.73
N SER A 287 7.10 -23.58 7.83
CA SER A 287 7.75 -24.57 8.69
C SER A 287 8.11 -25.88 7.98
N ARG A 288 7.55 -26.13 6.78
CA ARG A 288 7.82 -27.31 5.94
C ARG A 288 9.10 -27.18 5.10
N GLY A 289 9.85 -26.09 5.26
CA GLY A 289 11.15 -25.93 4.59
C GLY A 289 11.03 -25.39 3.17
N TYR A 290 10.23 -24.35 2.98
CA TYR A 290 10.22 -23.50 1.79
C TYR A 290 9.87 -22.06 2.15
N GLY A 291 10.20 -21.12 1.29
CA GLY A 291 9.65 -19.77 1.28
C GLY A 291 8.97 -19.47 -0.05
N MET A 292 7.99 -18.58 -0.04
CA MET A 292 7.31 -18.12 -1.25
C MET A 292 7.22 -16.60 -1.21
N TRP A 293 7.64 -15.97 -2.30
CA TRP A 293 7.56 -14.54 -2.53
C TRP A 293 6.69 -14.28 -3.75
N LEU A 294 5.60 -13.54 -3.57
CA LEU A 294 4.86 -12.95 -4.68
C LEU A 294 5.55 -11.65 -5.05
N LYS A 295 6.18 -11.59 -6.22
CA LYS A 295 6.91 -10.40 -6.66
C LYS A 295 5.93 -9.40 -7.23
N THR A 296 5.32 -8.64 -6.34
CA THR A 296 4.39 -7.57 -6.66
C THR A 296 4.49 -6.46 -5.63
N SER A 297 4.15 -5.27 -6.07
CA SER A 297 3.93 -4.09 -5.23
C SER A 297 2.45 -3.76 -5.12
N ARG A 298 1.60 -4.47 -5.87
CA ARG A 298 0.15 -4.33 -5.80
C ARG A 298 -0.39 -4.98 -4.54
N GLN A 299 -1.64 -4.65 -4.26
CA GLN A 299 -2.40 -5.37 -3.24
C GLN A 299 -2.46 -6.87 -3.58
N ALA A 300 -2.29 -7.67 -2.54
CA ALA A 300 -2.46 -9.11 -2.58
C ALA A 300 -3.10 -9.57 -1.28
N GLN A 301 -3.79 -10.71 -1.32
CA GLN A 301 -4.39 -11.35 -0.15
C GLN A 301 -3.83 -12.75 0.02
N PHE A 302 -3.73 -13.18 1.28
CA PHE A 302 -3.28 -14.51 1.66
C PHE A 302 -4.23 -15.05 2.74
N ASP A 303 -4.86 -16.19 2.46
CA ASP A 303 -5.58 -16.97 3.46
C ASP A 303 -4.74 -18.18 3.84
N LEU A 304 -4.36 -18.25 5.10
CA LEU A 304 -3.37 -19.21 5.60
C LEU A 304 -4.05 -20.31 6.39
N ALA A 305 -4.95 -21.05 5.74
CA ALA A 305 -5.81 -22.04 6.36
C ALA A 305 -6.83 -21.46 7.35
N ALA A 306 -7.32 -20.25 7.07
CA ALA A 306 -8.38 -19.60 7.84
C ALA A 306 -9.77 -20.02 7.34
N ALA A 307 -10.00 -19.95 6.03
CA ALA A 307 -11.28 -20.34 5.43
C ALA A 307 -11.43 -21.87 5.31
N CYS A 308 -10.34 -22.57 4.96
CA CYS A 308 -10.30 -24.02 4.86
C CYS A 308 -9.06 -24.56 5.59
N PRO A 309 -9.21 -25.35 6.67
CA PRO A 309 -8.08 -25.76 7.51
C PRO A 309 -6.99 -26.58 6.80
N ASP A 310 -7.27 -27.15 5.63
CA ASP A 310 -6.35 -28.02 4.90
C ASP A 310 -5.70 -27.32 3.69
N ASN A 311 -5.98 -26.03 3.46
CA ASN A 311 -5.50 -25.27 2.31
C ASN A 311 -5.03 -23.87 2.70
N TRP A 312 -4.12 -23.30 1.92
CA TRP A 312 -3.88 -21.87 1.89
C TRP A 312 -4.04 -21.35 0.47
N TYR A 313 -4.45 -20.10 0.28
CA TYR A 313 -4.50 -19.47 -1.04
C TYR A 313 -3.88 -18.09 -1.04
N LEU A 314 -3.51 -17.66 -2.24
CA LEU A 314 -3.16 -16.28 -2.53
C LEU A 314 -4.05 -15.74 -3.65
N GLU A 315 -4.33 -14.45 -3.53
CA GLU A 315 -4.99 -13.62 -4.53
C GLU A 315 -4.05 -12.46 -4.84
N GLY A 316 -3.52 -12.41 -6.06
CA GLY A 316 -2.51 -11.44 -6.47
C GLY A 316 -2.98 -10.62 -7.65
N GLY A 317 -2.98 -9.29 -7.50
CA GLY A 317 -3.27 -8.37 -8.61
C GLY A 317 -2.27 -8.56 -9.74
N ALA A 318 -2.77 -8.74 -10.95
CA ALA A 318 -1.94 -8.82 -12.15
C ALA A 318 -1.32 -7.45 -12.45
N ASP A 319 -0.14 -7.42 -13.06
CA ASP A 319 0.49 -6.19 -13.52
C ASP A 319 -0.21 -5.61 -14.78
N ASP A 320 0.27 -4.48 -15.29
CA ASP A 320 -0.29 -3.84 -16.49
C ASP A 320 -0.12 -4.68 -17.78
N HIS A 321 0.72 -5.72 -17.74
CA HIS A 321 0.91 -6.71 -18.79
C HIS A 321 0.15 -8.01 -18.50
N GLU A 322 -0.78 -8.00 -17.55
CA GLU A 322 -1.58 -9.14 -17.12
C GLU A 322 -0.73 -10.31 -16.57
N CYS A 323 0.43 -9.99 -16.01
CA CYS A 323 1.40 -10.97 -15.52
C CYS A 323 1.43 -11.04 -13.98
N LEU A 324 1.86 -12.19 -13.47
CA LEU A 324 2.13 -12.42 -12.05
C LEU A 324 3.36 -13.31 -11.89
N GLU A 325 4.33 -12.87 -11.08
CA GLU A 325 5.56 -13.63 -10.80
C GLU A 325 5.57 -14.12 -9.35
N ILE A 326 5.79 -15.42 -9.17
CA ILE A 326 5.96 -16.07 -7.86
C ILE A 326 7.32 -16.75 -7.83
N THR A 327 8.13 -16.44 -6.82
CA THR A 327 9.39 -17.14 -6.55
C THR A 327 9.24 -18.05 -5.35
N TRP A 328 9.59 -19.32 -5.52
CA TRP A 328 9.71 -20.32 -4.46
C TRP A 328 11.18 -20.53 -4.11
N PHE A 329 11.50 -20.39 -2.83
CA PHE A 329 12.78 -20.74 -2.24
C PHE A 329 12.63 -22.09 -1.54
N LEU A 330 13.33 -23.10 -2.03
CA LEU A 330 13.12 -24.50 -1.65
C LEU A 330 14.28 -25.01 -0.80
N HIS A 331 14.59 -24.31 0.30
CA HIS A 331 15.58 -24.77 1.28
C HIS A 331 14.92 -25.37 2.53
N PRO A 332 15.36 -26.54 3.02
CA PRO A 332 14.84 -27.12 4.25
C PRO A 332 15.02 -26.23 5.50
N GLN A 333 16.06 -25.39 5.52
CA GLN A 333 16.35 -24.51 6.64
C GLN A 333 15.74 -23.10 6.42
N PRO A 334 14.91 -22.59 7.34
CA PRO A 334 14.28 -21.27 7.23
C PRO A 334 15.26 -20.12 6.93
N TYR A 335 16.44 -20.13 7.56
CA TYR A 335 17.47 -19.12 7.35
C TYR A 335 17.92 -19.01 5.89
N GLU A 336 18.10 -20.14 5.19
CA GLU A 336 18.54 -20.10 3.80
C GLU A 336 17.44 -19.57 2.87
N ASN A 337 16.16 -19.76 3.19
CA ASN A 337 15.05 -19.14 2.46
C ASN A 337 15.05 -17.61 2.63
N VAL A 338 15.25 -17.10 3.86
CA VAL A 338 15.36 -15.65 4.11
C VAL A 338 16.59 -15.05 3.41
N LYS A 339 17.72 -15.77 3.45
CA LYS A 339 18.93 -15.35 2.75
C LYS A 339 18.74 -15.33 1.23
N ALA A 340 18.09 -16.34 0.67
CA ALA A 340 17.80 -16.37 -0.77
C ALA A 340 16.85 -15.24 -1.18
N PHE A 341 15.84 -14.93 -0.34
CA PHE A 341 14.96 -13.77 -0.53
C PHE A 341 15.75 -12.46 -0.51
N THR A 342 16.57 -12.21 0.50
CA THR A 342 17.39 -10.98 0.59
C THR A 342 18.44 -10.85 -0.52
N LEU A 343 18.97 -11.96 -1.05
CA LEU A 343 19.81 -11.94 -2.24
C LEU A 343 19.03 -11.54 -3.51
N ALA A 344 17.74 -11.86 -3.57
CA ALA A 344 16.86 -11.51 -4.69
C ALA A 344 16.33 -10.06 -4.61
N THR A 345 16.10 -9.54 -3.41
CA THR A 345 15.44 -8.23 -3.20
C THR A 345 16.38 -7.11 -2.74
N GLY A 346 17.52 -7.45 -2.16
CA GLY A 346 18.48 -6.49 -1.63
C GLY A 346 18.96 -6.88 -0.23
N MET A 347 20.28 -6.96 -0.07
CA MET A 347 20.89 -7.27 1.22
C MET A 347 20.79 -6.06 2.16
N PRO A 348 20.51 -6.27 3.46
CA PRO A 348 20.62 -5.20 4.45
C PRO A 348 22.01 -4.56 4.41
N LYS A 349 22.06 -3.23 4.38
CA LYS A 349 23.32 -2.48 4.50
C LYS A 349 23.81 -2.55 5.94
N ILE A 350 25.11 -2.74 6.14
CA ILE A 350 25.69 -2.71 7.49
C ILE A 350 25.79 -1.24 7.93
N PRO A 351 25.05 -0.82 8.98
CA PRO A 351 25.12 0.55 9.46
C PRO A 351 26.41 0.80 10.26
N PRO A 352 26.77 2.06 10.51
CA PRO A 352 27.85 2.41 11.44
C PRO A 352 27.64 1.82 12.84
N ALA A 353 28.73 1.53 13.54
CA ALA A 353 28.68 0.89 14.86
C ALA A 353 27.84 1.66 15.90
N TRP A 354 27.81 3.00 15.81
CA TRP A 354 27.06 3.85 16.74
C TRP A 354 25.54 3.64 16.67
N VAL A 355 25.01 3.09 15.56
CA VAL A 355 23.58 2.75 15.41
C VAL A 355 23.15 1.66 16.40
N PHE A 356 24.07 0.78 16.82
CA PHE A 356 23.76 -0.31 17.76
C PHE A 356 23.84 0.10 19.24
N GLY A 357 24.21 1.36 19.54
CA GLY A 357 24.15 1.89 20.90
C GLY A 357 22.72 2.27 21.32
N LEU A 358 22.57 2.87 22.51
CA LEU A 358 21.26 3.33 22.96
C LEU A 358 20.84 4.60 22.20
N TRP A 359 19.58 4.65 21.78
CA TRP A 359 18.95 5.83 21.19
C TRP A 359 18.05 6.52 22.22
N MET A 360 18.15 7.84 22.31
CA MET A 360 17.29 8.64 23.17
C MET A 360 16.40 9.55 22.32
N SER A 361 15.10 9.57 22.61
CA SER A 361 14.10 10.34 21.86
C SER A 361 12.92 10.69 22.77
N SER A 362 12.43 11.92 22.65
CA SER A 362 11.12 12.35 23.18
C SER A 362 10.58 13.47 22.30
N ASN A 363 9.28 13.43 22.01
CA ASN A 363 8.61 14.48 21.25
C ASN A 363 8.64 15.84 22.00
N ASP A 364 8.72 15.81 23.34
CA ASP A 364 8.77 17.01 24.18
C ASP A 364 10.13 17.75 24.15
N TRP A 365 11.17 17.18 23.54
CA TRP A 365 12.48 17.82 23.43
C TRP A 365 12.49 18.88 22.32
N ASN A 366 11.86 20.01 22.60
CA ASN A 366 11.56 21.07 21.64
C ASN A 366 12.43 22.34 21.80
N SER A 367 13.56 22.22 22.48
CA SER A 367 14.53 23.32 22.63
C SER A 367 15.95 22.82 22.86
N GLN A 368 16.94 23.65 22.51
CA GLN A 368 18.36 23.38 22.71
C GLN A 368 18.69 23.16 24.18
N LYS A 369 18.08 23.96 25.06
CA LYS A 369 18.27 23.84 26.51
C LYS A 369 17.86 22.45 27.00
N GLU A 370 16.71 21.97 26.53
CA GLU A 370 16.20 20.66 26.92
C GLU A 370 17.09 19.54 26.37
N VAL A 371 17.45 19.59 25.08
CA VAL A 371 18.36 18.61 24.45
C VAL A 371 19.68 18.49 25.20
N LEU A 372 20.34 19.61 25.52
CA LEU A 372 21.60 19.59 26.25
C LEU A 372 21.42 19.14 27.71
N ASN A 373 20.30 19.48 28.35
CA ASN A 373 19.98 18.98 29.67
C ASN A 373 19.89 17.43 29.66
N GLN A 374 19.23 16.83 28.67
CA GLN A 374 19.13 15.38 28.54
C GLN A 374 20.50 14.73 28.28
N LEU A 375 21.33 15.32 27.41
CA LEU A 375 22.71 14.89 27.24
C LEU A 375 23.47 14.87 28.57
N HIS A 376 23.41 15.97 29.35
CA HIS A 376 24.10 16.05 30.64
C HIS A 376 23.56 15.08 31.68
N GLU A 377 22.24 14.85 31.72
CA GLU A 377 21.64 13.86 32.62
C GLU A 377 22.11 12.45 32.27
N THR A 378 22.19 12.06 30.99
CA THR A 378 22.74 10.75 30.60
C THR A 378 24.19 10.58 31.09
N GLN A 379 25.01 11.63 31.02
CA GLN A 379 26.38 11.60 31.53
C GLN A 379 26.43 11.46 33.06
N LYS A 380 25.62 12.23 33.79
CA LYS A 380 25.52 12.16 35.26
C LYS A 380 25.08 10.77 35.72
N LEU A 381 24.12 10.18 35.01
CA LEU A 381 23.57 8.86 35.28
C LEU A 381 24.40 7.72 34.67
N GLN A 382 25.46 8.03 33.93
CA GLN A 382 26.34 7.08 33.24
C GLN A 382 25.59 6.15 32.27
N ILE A 383 24.62 6.71 31.54
CA ILE A 383 23.87 6.02 30.49
C ILE A 383 24.58 6.27 29.14
N PRO A 384 25.18 5.24 28.50
CA PRO A 384 26.01 5.41 27.31
C PRO A 384 25.15 5.49 26.03
N THR A 385 24.49 6.63 25.82
CA THR A 385 23.71 6.92 24.61
C THR A 385 24.62 7.22 23.43
N SER A 386 24.25 6.76 22.23
CA SER A 386 24.98 7.02 20.99
C SER A 386 24.19 7.85 19.97
N VAL A 387 22.86 7.94 20.10
CA VAL A 387 22.00 8.72 19.21
C VAL A 387 20.97 9.52 20.00
N LEU A 388 20.80 10.78 19.61
CA LEU A 388 19.70 11.63 20.07
C LEU A 388 18.82 12.01 18.87
N VAL A 389 17.52 11.73 18.99
CA VAL A 389 16.51 12.11 18.01
C VAL A 389 15.80 13.38 18.49
N ILE A 390 15.64 14.36 17.61
CA ILE A 390 14.78 15.54 17.85
C ILE A 390 13.62 15.52 16.86
N GLU A 391 12.39 15.48 17.39
CA GLU A 391 11.18 15.52 16.56
C GLU A 391 10.65 16.93 16.39
N ALA A 392 10.31 17.60 17.49
CA ALA A 392 9.79 18.97 17.51
C ALA A 392 10.91 20.04 17.36
N TRP A 393 11.77 19.87 16.35
CA TRP A 393 12.91 20.74 16.07
C TRP A 393 12.53 21.93 15.17
N SER A 394 11.52 21.74 14.33
CA SER A 394 11.25 22.59 13.17
C SER A 394 10.23 23.70 13.46
N ASP A 395 9.98 24.55 12.48
CA ASP A 395 8.89 25.53 12.48
C ASP A 395 7.47 24.94 12.35
N GLU A 396 7.35 23.61 12.33
CA GLU A 396 6.10 22.83 12.29
C GLU A 396 5.23 23.08 11.05
N ILE A 397 5.80 23.69 10.00
CA ILE A 397 5.12 23.95 8.74
C ILE A 397 5.98 23.66 7.50
N ASN A 398 7.27 23.98 7.53
CA ASN A 398 8.20 23.71 6.41
C ASN A 398 9.01 22.43 6.65
N PHE A 399 9.32 22.10 7.92
CA PHE A 399 10.14 20.94 8.30
C PHE A 399 11.55 20.92 7.69
N TYR A 400 12.09 22.05 7.26
CA TYR A 400 13.51 22.20 6.92
C TYR A 400 14.16 23.44 7.56
N ILE A 401 13.40 24.14 8.41
CA ILE A 401 13.79 25.35 9.13
C ILE A 401 13.56 25.11 10.62
N TRP A 402 14.55 25.46 11.44
CA TRP A 402 14.44 25.37 12.89
C TRP A 402 13.41 26.35 13.45
N ASN A 403 12.72 25.95 14.51
CA ASN A 403 11.74 26.81 15.14
C ASN A 403 12.36 28.14 15.63
N ASP A 404 11.56 29.21 15.71
CA ASP A 404 11.97 30.59 16.04
C ASP A 404 12.99 31.27 15.10
N ALA A 405 13.46 30.59 14.05
CA ALA A 405 14.36 31.20 13.08
C ALA A 405 13.75 32.46 12.45
N LYS A 406 14.55 33.53 12.35
CA LYS A 406 14.23 34.73 11.57
C LYS A 406 15.02 34.73 10.29
N TYR A 407 14.32 34.87 9.17
CA TYR A 407 14.89 34.82 7.83
C TYR A 407 14.10 35.71 6.86
N LYS A 408 14.71 36.01 5.72
CA LYS A 408 14.02 36.60 4.57
C LYS A 408 13.58 35.46 3.66
N ILE A 409 12.33 35.51 3.21
CA ILE A 409 11.81 34.52 2.25
C ILE A 409 12.62 34.65 0.95
N LYS A 410 13.22 33.53 0.54
CA LYS A 410 13.92 33.38 -0.74
C LYS A 410 12.97 32.73 -1.76
N PRO A 411 13.24 32.87 -3.07
CA PRO A 411 12.52 32.11 -4.09
C PRO A 411 12.55 30.60 -3.79
N SER A 412 11.44 29.90 -4.02
CA SER A 412 11.32 28.46 -3.74
C SER A 412 12.32 27.59 -4.49
N SER A 413 12.88 28.08 -5.60
CA SER A 413 13.93 27.42 -6.38
C SER A 413 15.33 27.50 -5.75
N GLU A 414 15.53 28.35 -4.74
CA GLU A 414 16.84 28.56 -4.13
C GLU A 414 17.05 27.67 -2.89
N PRO A 415 18.26 27.13 -2.69
CA PRO A 415 18.59 26.34 -1.51
C PRO A 415 18.69 27.20 -0.25
N CYS A 416 18.59 26.55 0.90
CA CYS A 416 18.84 27.18 2.21
C CYS A 416 20.30 27.05 2.62
N LYS A 417 20.81 28.05 3.33
CA LYS A 417 22.11 28.00 4.02
C LYS A 417 21.91 28.32 5.50
N LEU A 418 22.79 27.83 6.36
CA LEU A 418 22.69 28.14 7.80
C LEU A 418 22.74 29.66 8.05
N SER A 419 23.55 30.38 7.27
CA SER A 419 23.69 31.84 7.34
C SER A 419 22.43 32.64 6.95
N ASP A 420 21.42 32.00 6.34
CA ASP A 420 20.16 32.65 5.99
C ASP A 420 19.26 32.85 7.22
N PHE A 421 19.57 32.18 8.34
CA PHE A 421 18.78 32.16 9.56
C PHE A 421 19.48 32.88 10.71
N THR A 422 18.70 33.61 11.52
CA THR A 422 19.15 34.24 12.75
C THR A 422 18.23 33.86 13.90
N PHE A 423 18.81 33.67 15.09
CA PHE A 423 18.09 33.24 16.29
C PHE A 423 18.29 34.27 17.40
N ALA A 424 17.21 34.64 18.08
CA ALA A 424 17.30 35.48 19.25
C ALA A 424 17.92 34.69 20.42
N SER A 425 18.61 35.37 21.33
CA SER A 425 19.29 34.70 22.44
C SER A 425 18.33 34.01 23.43
N ASP A 426 17.05 34.38 23.42
CA ASP A 426 15.96 33.81 24.22
C ASP A 426 15.06 32.84 23.42
N SER A 427 15.40 32.53 22.17
CA SER A 427 14.67 31.55 21.35
C SER A 427 14.84 30.12 21.86
N ARG A 428 14.02 29.18 21.37
CA ARG A 428 14.18 27.74 21.66
C ARG A 428 15.52 27.18 21.17
N TRP A 429 16.10 27.77 20.12
CA TRP A 429 17.28 27.26 19.43
C TRP A 429 18.33 28.36 19.18
N PRO A 430 18.91 28.96 20.22
CA PRO A 430 19.74 30.16 20.09
C PRO A 430 21.10 29.91 19.42
N ASP A 431 21.67 28.70 19.51
CA ASP A 431 22.96 28.34 18.92
C ASP A 431 23.01 26.86 18.54
N LEU A 432 22.49 26.58 17.35
CA LEU A 432 22.41 25.23 16.77
C LEU A 432 23.78 24.57 16.65
N LYS A 433 24.80 25.31 16.21
CA LYS A 433 26.11 24.72 15.92
C LYS A 433 26.79 24.24 17.20
N SER A 434 26.74 25.06 18.24
CA SER A 434 27.24 24.70 19.57
C SER A 434 26.55 23.45 20.13
N MET A 435 25.22 23.34 19.96
CA MET A 435 24.47 22.16 20.39
C MET A 435 24.94 20.88 19.69
N VAL A 436 25.06 20.90 18.37
CA VAL A 436 25.48 19.73 17.60
C VAL A 436 26.94 19.36 17.88
N ASP A 437 27.83 20.34 17.96
CA ASP A 437 29.23 20.12 18.30
C ASP A 437 29.38 19.51 19.71
N GLU A 438 28.54 19.90 20.67
CA GLU A 438 28.54 19.31 22.02
C GLU A 438 28.03 17.87 22.02
N LEU A 439 26.99 17.54 21.26
CA LEU A 439 26.53 16.15 21.07
C LEU A 439 27.67 15.29 20.50
N HIS A 440 28.29 15.73 19.40
CA HIS A 440 29.37 15.01 18.73
C HIS A 440 30.61 14.85 19.60
N LYS A 441 30.98 15.87 20.39
CA LYS A 441 32.09 15.79 21.36
C LYS A 441 31.88 14.69 22.40
N ASN A 442 30.64 14.34 22.68
CA ASN A 442 30.25 13.27 23.60
C ASN A 442 29.88 11.97 22.86
N ASP A 443 30.27 11.83 21.59
CA ASP A 443 30.04 10.66 20.74
C ASP A 443 28.56 10.35 20.47
N VAL A 444 27.68 11.35 20.60
CA VAL A 444 26.24 11.26 20.33
C VAL A 444 25.91 11.85 18.96
N ARG A 445 25.27 11.05 18.09
CA ARG A 445 24.82 11.48 16.76
C ARG A 445 23.43 12.12 16.83
N LEU A 446 23.21 13.15 16.02
CA LEU A 446 21.93 13.84 15.89
C LEU A 446 21.13 13.29 14.72
N VAL A 447 19.90 12.87 15.01
CA VAL A 447 18.89 12.46 14.03
C VAL A 447 17.69 13.40 14.10
N LEU A 448 17.21 13.88 12.95
CA LEU A 448 16.06 14.79 12.88
C LEU A 448 14.84 14.13 12.24
N TRP A 449 13.65 14.41 12.77
CA TRP A 449 12.39 13.93 12.20
C TRP A 449 12.03 14.60 10.86
N GLN A 450 11.45 13.83 9.95
CA GLN A 450 10.92 14.27 8.65
C GLN A 450 9.63 13.52 8.29
N ASN A 451 8.89 14.09 7.34
CA ASN A 451 7.77 13.45 6.67
C ASN A 451 7.78 13.82 5.17
N PRO A 452 7.30 12.95 4.28
CA PRO A 452 7.40 13.16 2.83
C PRO A 452 6.35 14.12 2.24
N THR A 453 5.75 15.01 3.05
CA THR A 453 4.67 15.90 2.63
C THR A 453 5.04 17.38 2.73
N ILE A 454 4.43 18.20 1.86
CA ILE A 454 4.41 19.66 2.03
C ILE A 454 3.13 19.99 2.79
N LYS A 455 3.29 20.31 4.08
CA LYS A 455 2.17 20.43 5.02
C LYS A 455 1.15 21.48 4.58
N PHE A 456 -0.12 21.11 4.68
CA PHE A 456 -1.24 22.04 4.65
C PHE A 456 -1.51 22.60 6.04
N LYS A 457 -1.60 23.93 6.17
CA LYS A 457 -1.89 24.59 7.44
C LYS A 457 -3.37 24.43 7.80
N GLY A 458 -3.64 23.74 8.91
CA GLY A 458 -4.99 23.56 9.43
C GLY A 458 -5.60 24.88 9.94
N ALA A 459 -6.93 24.95 9.99
CA ALA A 459 -7.66 26.15 10.40
C ALA A 459 -7.34 26.61 11.85
N HIS A 460 -6.90 25.69 12.71
CA HIS A 460 -6.57 25.96 14.11
C HIS A 460 -5.08 26.22 14.36
N GLU A 461 -4.26 26.21 13.31
CA GLU A 461 -2.82 26.43 13.41
C GLU A 461 -2.46 27.90 13.19
N HIS A 462 -1.50 28.40 13.97
CA HIS A 462 -1.15 29.82 14.03
C HIS A 462 0.33 30.08 13.67
N PHE A 463 0.83 29.41 12.62
CA PHE A 463 2.17 29.59 12.10
C PHE A 463 2.18 30.52 10.86
N GLU A 464 3.33 31.17 10.62
CA GLU A 464 3.61 31.91 9.38
C GLU A 464 3.88 30.92 8.23
N ASP A 465 3.05 30.93 7.19
CA ASP A 465 3.06 29.95 6.11
C ASP A 465 3.36 30.54 4.73
N ALA A 466 3.76 31.81 4.65
CA ALA A 466 4.01 32.47 3.36
C ALA A 466 5.07 31.74 2.50
N LEU A 467 6.14 31.24 3.11
CA LEU A 467 7.15 30.41 2.42
C LEU A 467 6.57 29.05 2.03
N ASN A 468 5.85 28.39 2.94
CA ASN A 468 5.23 27.09 2.66
C ASN A 468 4.23 27.19 1.48
N LEU A 469 3.40 28.23 1.42
CA LEU A 469 2.47 28.47 0.31
C LEU A 469 3.21 28.72 -1.01
N ALA A 470 4.34 29.43 -0.97
CA ALA A 470 5.19 29.62 -2.15
C ALA A 470 5.80 28.28 -2.60
N ASP A 471 6.28 27.45 -1.68
CA ASP A 471 6.81 26.12 -1.96
C ASP A 471 5.74 25.17 -2.51
N GLN A 472 4.52 25.20 -1.97
CA GLN A 472 3.38 24.45 -2.52
C GLN A 472 3.10 24.87 -3.97
N ALA A 473 2.99 26.17 -4.23
CA ALA A 473 2.74 26.68 -5.58
C ALA A 473 3.84 26.29 -6.55
N TYR A 474 5.11 26.42 -6.13
CA TYR A 474 6.27 26.02 -6.93
C TYR A 474 6.28 24.52 -7.22
N ALA A 475 6.05 23.67 -6.22
CA ALA A 475 6.02 22.23 -6.40
C ALA A 475 4.89 21.78 -7.34
N ILE A 476 3.72 22.41 -7.28
CA ILE A 476 2.61 22.18 -8.21
C ILE A 476 3.00 22.64 -9.63
N GLU A 477 3.54 23.85 -9.78
CA GLU A 477 3.96 24.40 -11.09
C GLU A 477 5.02 23.51 -11.78
N LYS A 478 5.94 22.94 -11.00
CA LYS A 478 7.02 22.08 -11.51
C LYS A 478 6.64 20.61 -11.66
N GLY A 479 5.44 20.20 -11.22
CA GLY A 479 5.05 18.78 -11.25
C GLY A 479 5.89 17.92 -10.31
N TYR A 480 6.23 18.45 -9.13
CA TYR A 480 7.04 17.77 -8.10
C TYR A 480 6.20 16.98 -7.09
N VAL A 481 4.89 16.99 -7.24
CA VAL A 481 3.95 16.30 -6.34
C VAL A 481 3.26 15.17 -7.08
N VAL A 482 2.88 14.13 -6.35
CA VAL A 482 2.01 13.06 -6.88
C VAL A 482 0.70 13.70 -7.36
N THR A 483 0.11 13.19 -8.44
CA THR A 483 -1.15 13.69 -8.99
C THR A 483 -2.24 12.62 -8.98
N LYS A 484 -3.50 13.06 -9.07
CA LYS A 484 -4.65 12.21 -9.36
C LYS A 484 -4.71 11.91 -10.86
N ALA A 485 -5.57 10.99 -11.28
CA ALA A 485 -5.74 10.64 -12.69
C ALA A 485 -6.13 11.82 -13.60
N ASP A 486 -6.80 12.84 -13.06
CA ASP A 486 -7.21 14.06 -13.78
C ASP A 486 -6.09 15.13 -13.88
N GLY A 487 -4.92 14.84 -13.31
CA GLY A 487 -3.76 15.74 -13.27
C GLY A 487 -3.77 16.75 -12.13
N THR A 488 -4.81 16.77 -11.29
CA THR A 488 -4.81 17.61 -10.09
C THR A 488 -3.85 17.05 -9.01
N PRO A 489 -3.29 17.89 -8.12
CA PRO A 489 -2.38 17.41 -7.08
C PRO A 489 -3.05 16.41 -6.12
N HIS A 490 -2.37 15.31 -5.86
CA HIS A 490 -2.73 14.37 -4.79
C HIS A 490 -2.46 15.01 -3.43
N ARG A 491 -3.34 14.72 -2.47
CA ARG A 491 -3.25 15.22 -1.10
C ARG A 491 -3.54 14.08 -0.12
N VAL A 492 -2.90 14.14 1.05
CA VAL A 492 -3.22 13.24 2.16
C VAL A 492 -4.71 13.34 2.47
N GLU A 493 -5.36 12.18 2.65
CA GLU A 493 -6.81 12.10 2.81
C GLU A 493 -7.35 12.87 4.03
N GLN A 494 -8.60 13.31 3.94
CA GLN A 494 -9.18 14.21 4.94
C GLN A 494 -9.40 13.57 6.32
N HIS A 495 -9.67 12.28 6.38
CA HIS A 495 -9.86 11.59 7.66
C HIS A 495 -8.53 11.18 8.32
N MET A 496 -7.39 11.31 7.61
CA MET A 496 -6.10 10.98 8.19
C MET A 496 -5.75 11.96 9.31
N PRO A 497 -5.46 11.47 10.53
CA PRO A 497 -5.25 12.36 11.68
C PRO A 497 -3.95 13.18 11.59
N TRP A 498 -3.05 12.81 10.68
CA TRP A 498 -1.72 13.41 10.52
C TRP A 498 -1.57 13.93 9.09
N PHE A 499 -1.07 15.16 8.96
CA PHE A 499 -0.80 15.79 7.65
C PHE A 499 -2.00 15.89 6.70
N GLN A 500 -3.22 15.89 7.25
CA GLN A 500 -4.47 16.06 6.49
C GLN A 500 -4.35 17.13 5.40
N ASN A 501 -4.76 16.80 4.17
CA ASN A 501 -4.79 17.72 3.02
C ASN A 501 -3.41 18.23 2.55
N SER A 502 -2.31 17.73 3.11
CA SER A 502 -0.94 18.09 2.69
C SER A 502 -0.62 17.51 1.31
N LEU A 503 0.22 18.19 0.54
CA LEU A 503 0.70 17.65 -0.74
C LEU A 503 1.72 16.54 -0.49
N VAL A 504 1.69 15.49 -1.31
CA VAL A 504 2.64 14.38 -1.25
C VAL A 504 3.72 14.60 -2.31
N LEU A 505 5.00 14.66 -1.90
CA LEU A 505 6.10 14.86 -2.85
C LEU A 505 6.28 13.61 -3.73
N ASP A 506 6.57 13.77 -5.01
CA ASP A 506 6.89 12.63 -5.87
C ASP A 506 8.39 12.30 -5.83
N PHE A 507 8.80 11.34 -5.01
CA PHE A 507 10.19 10.87 -4.93
C PHE A 507 10.65 10.03 -6.12
N THR A 508 9.73 9.65 -7.02
CA THR A 508 10.10 9.05 -8.32
C THR A 508 10.63 10.09 -9.30
N ASN A 509 10.34 11.39 -9.05
CA ASN A 509 10.86 12.51 -9.81
C ASN A 509 12.24 12.92 -9.24
N PRO A 510 13.35 12.70 -9.95
CA PRO A 510 14.67 13.09 -9.45
C PRO A 510 14.82 14.61 -9.26
N GLU A 511 14.16 15.44 -10.07
CA GLU A 511 14.20 16.90 -9.92
C GLU A 511 13.43 17.37 -8.68
N ALA A 512 12.33 16.69 -8.34
CA ALA A 512 11.58 16.95 -7.11
C ALA A 512 12.40 16.56 -5.87
N ALA A 513 13.05 15.40 -5.91
CA ALA A 513 13.95 14.94 -4.85
C ALA A 513 15.13 15.92 -4.67
N ASP A 514 15.80 16.33 -5.74
CA ASP A 514 16.90 17.30 -5.69
C ASP A 514 16.45 18.65 -5.11
N TRP A 515 15.29 19.15 -5.54
CA TRP A 515 14.69 20.36 -4.98
C TRP A 515 14.40 20.23 -3.49
N TRP A 516 13.76 19.13 -3.08
CA TRP A 516 13.45 18.84 -1.69
C TRP A 516 14.73 18.82 -0.83
N PHE A 517 15.75 18.08 -1.26
CA PHE A 517 17.00 17.95 -0.51
C PHE A 517 17.86 19.21 -0.52
N SER A 518 17.78 20.04 -1.56
CA SER A 518 18.48 21.34 -1.59
C SER A 518 18.10 22.27 -0.42
N LYS A 519 16.88 22.11 0.13
CA LYS A 519 16.39 22.84 1.30
C LYS A 519 16.87 22.23 2.63
N ARG A 520 17.29 20.96 2.64
CA ARG A 520 17.79 20.24 3.82
C ARG A 520 19.32 20.10 3.84
N GLU A 521 20.01 20.37 2.74
CA GLU A 521 21.46 20.17 2.59
C GLU A 521 22.28 20.87 3.67
N TYR A 522 21.91 22.08 4.08
CA TYR A 522 22.62 22.84 5.13
C TYR A 522 22.57 22.15 6.51
N LEU A 523 21.50 21.40 6.80
CA LEU A 523 21.34 20.66 8.07
C LEU A 523 22.42 19.57 8.19
N VAL A 524 22.83 18.99 7.06
CA VAL A 524 23.88 17.97 7.02
C VAL A 524 25.25 18.64 6.89
N THR A 525 25.44 19.47 5.87
CA THR A 525 26.76 19.98 5.45
C THR A 525 27.32 21.09 6.33
N GLU A 526 26.47 21.95 6.89
CA GLU A 526 26.91 23.07 7.74
C GLU A 526 26.68 22.76 9.23
N LEU A 527 25.53 22.19 9.57
CA LEU A 527 25.16 21.93 10.95
C LEU A 527 25.74 20.61 11.49
N GLY A 528 25.67 19.52 10.71
CA GLY A 528 26.28 18.23 11.05
C GLY A 528 25.28 17.11 11.43
N VAL A 529 24.03 17.17 10.97
CA VAL A 529 23.04 16.10 11.18
C VAL A 529 23.54 14.76 10.61
N ASP A 530 23.37 13.69 11.38
CA ASP A 530 23.92 12.35 11.11
C ASP A 530 22.91 11.37 10.52
N GLY A 531 21.63 11.68 10.61
CA GLY A 531 20.58 10.83 10.08
C GLY A 531 19.21 11.47 10.13
N TRP A 532 18.23 10.73 9.63
CA TRP A 532 16.84 11.15 9.58
C TRP A 532 15.95 10.11 10.22
N LYS A 533 15.00 10.58 11.04
CA LYS A 533 13.81 9.81 11.37
C LYS A 533 12.78 10.12 10.29
N SER A 534 12.84 9.41 9.18
CA SER A 534 11.97 9.57 8.03
C SER A 534 10.64 8.86 8.31
N ASP A 535 9.70 9.61 8.89
CA ASP A 535 8.41 9.11 9.34
C ASP A 535 7.35 9.26 8.25
N GLY A 536 6.24 8.54 8.39
CA GLY A 536 5.17 8.52 7.39
C GLY A 536 5.48 7.67 6.16
N GLY A 537 4.84 7.99 5.04
CA GLY A 537 4.93 7.23 3.79
C GLY A 537 3.64 6.48 3.43
N GLU A 538 2.68 6.38 4.35
CA GLU A 538 1.42 5.63 4.12
C GLU A 538 0.32 6.52 3.50
N HIS A 539 0.70 7.39 2.56
CA HIS A 539 -0.11 8.54 2.10
C HIS A 539 -0.77 8.35 0.72
N ILE A 540 -0.60 7.19 0.08
CA ILE A 540 -1.11 6.88 -1.25
C ILE A 540 -2.13 5.76 -1.12
N TRP A 541 -3.41 6.04 -1.40
CA TRP A 541 -4.50 5.06 -1.28
C TRP A 541 -5.31 4.88 -2.57
N ASP A 542 -5.47 5.96 -3.34
CA ASP A 542 -6.16 5.90 -4.62
C ASP A 542 -5.28 5.17 -5.66
N PRO A 543 -5.73 4.00 -6.19
CA PRO A 543 -4.98 3.22 -7.15
C PRO A 543 -4.76 3.96 -8.48
N GLU A 544 -5.51 5.03 -8.73
CA GLU A 544 -5.43 5.86 -9.92
C GLU A 544 -4.59 7.13 -9.75
N THR A 545 -3.88 7.29 -8.63
CA THR A 545 -2.81 8.30 -8.54
C THR A 545 -1.73 8.05 -9.60
N ARG A 546 -0.97 9.10 -9.95
CA ARG A 546 0.04 9.12 -11.00
C ARG A 546 1.35 9.69 -10.47
N PHE A 547 2.43 8.99 -10.79
CA PHE A 547 3.81 9.38 -10.49
C PHE A 547 4.54 9.76 -11.79
N SER A 548 5.59 10.58 -11.67
CA SER A 548 6.37 11.09 -12.81
C SER A 548 7.09 10.00 -13.61
N ASN A 549 7.45 8.88 -12.98
CA ASN A 549 8.05 7.73 -13.66
C ASN A 549 7.05 6.85 -14.41
N GLY A 550 5.76 7.22 -14.42
CA GLY A 550 4.68 6.48 -15.08
C GLY A 550 3.97 5.45 -14.19
N LYS A 551 4.45 5.24 -12.95
CA LYS A 551 3.79 4.36 -11.96
C LYS A 551 2.40 4.89 -11.63
N ARG A 552 1.47 3.98 -11.34
CA ARG A 552 0.13 4.28 -10.82
C ARG A 552 0.03 4.00 -9.33
N GLY A 553 -0.99 4.56 -8.68
CA GLY A 553 -1.27 4.32 -7.26
C GLY A 553 -1.38 2.84 -6.89
N ILE A 554 -1.90 2.01 -7.79
CA ILE A 554 -2.03 0.56 -7.55
C ILE A 554 -0.69 -0.11 -7.20
N ASP A 555 0.43 0.40 -7.73
CA ASP A 555 1.78 -0.03 -7.39
C ASP A 555 2.38 0.88 -6.29
N GLY A 556 2.04 2.17 -6.33
CA GLY A 556 2.58 3.21 -5.44
C GLY A 556 2.11 3.13 -3.99
N ILE A 557 0.98 2.48 -3.67
CA ILE A 557 0.50 2.30 -2.29
C ILE A 557 1.60 1.69 -1.41
N ASN A 558 2.20 0.60 -1.87
CA ASN A 558 3.24 -0.11 -1.13
C ASN A 558 4.65 0.41 -1.45
N GLU A 559 4.93 0.84 -2.69
CA GLU A 559 6.29 1.26 -3.08
C GLU A 559 6.65 2.69 -2.68
N TYR A 560 5.69 3.60 -2.49
CA TYR A 560 5.98 4.99 -2.16
C TYR A 560 6.88 5.18 -0.92
N PRO A 561 6.64 4.52 0.23
CA PRO A 561 7.57 4.63 1.37
C PRO A 561 8.98 4.15 1.02
N VAL A 562 9.13 3.11 0.17
CA VAL A 562 10.43 2.62 -0.29
C VAL A 562 11.13 3.65 -1.18
N ASP A 563 10.39 4.30 -2.09
CA ASP A 563 10.91 5.36 -2.96
C ASP A 563 11.38 6.58 -2.13
N TYR A 564 10.61 6.95 -1.10
CA TYR A 564 10.94 8.00 -0.13
C TYR A 564 12.23 7.69 0.63
N GLU A 565 12.35 6.50 1.22
CA GLU A 565 13.56 6.09 1.94
C GLU A 565 14.78 5.98 1.03
N ALA A 566 14.60 5.42 -0.16
CA ALA A 566 15.68 5.32 -1.14
C ALA A 566 16.19 6.71 -1.57
N ALA A 567 15.32 7.71 -1.63
CA ALA A 567 15.72 9.09 -1.93
C ALA A 567 16.55 9.72 -0.80
N TYR A 568 16.14 9.53 0.47
CA TYR A 568 16.90 9.99 1.63
C TYR A 568 18.25 9.27 1.76
N ASP A 569 18.30 7.96 1.48
CA ASP A 569 19.54 7.18 1.48
C ASP A 569 20.51 7.71 0.42
N ARG A 570 20.05 7.93 -0.83
CA ARG A 570 20.89 8.51 -1.89
C ARG A 570 21.43 9.88 -1.51
N PHE A 571 20.58 10.74 -0.94
CA PHE A 571 20.95 12.07 -0.48
C PHE A 571 22.03 12.00 0.62
N MET A 572 21.81 11.20 1.65
CA MET A 572 22.74 11.08 2.76
C MET A 572 24.04 10.38 2.36
N GLN A 573 23.99 9.35 1.51
CA GLN A 573 25.19 8.69 0.99
C GLN A 573 26.08 9.63 0.20
N LYS A 574 25.49 10.54 -0.60
CA LYS A 574 26.24 11.57 -1.34
C LYS A 574 27.03 12.49 -0.40
N LEU A 575 26.49 12.80 0.78
CA LEU A 575 27.07 13.77 1.71
C LEU A 575 27.96 13.13 2.79
N ARG A 576 27.65 11.91 3.21
CA ARG A 576 28.29 11.24 4.36
C ARG A 576 28.86 9.85 4.06
N GLY A 577 28.70 9.35 2.83
CA GLY A 577 29.04 7.96 2.51
C GLY A 577 28.23 6.98 3.37
N ASN A 578 28.89 6.02 4.00
CA ASN A 578 28.22 5.03 4.84
C ASN A 578 28.06 5.45 6.31
N ASP A 579 28.54 6.64 6.71
CA ASP A 579 28.39 7.13 8.09
C ASP A 579 27.07 7.91 8.27
N LEU A 580 25.95 7.18 8.16
CA LEU A 580 24.59 7.71 8.28
C LEU A 580 23.64 6.67 8.89
N VAL A 581 22.45 7.13 9.26
CA VAL A 581 21.31 6.25 9.55
C VAL A 581 20.00 6.85 9.04
N LEU A 582 19.09 5.99 8.60
CA LEU A 582 17.68 6.29 8.42
C LEU A 582 16.89 5.46 9.43
N PHE A 583 15.89 6.08 10.05
CA PHE A 583 15.05 5.45 11.07
C PHE A 583 13.58 5.65 10.71
N SER A 584 12.97 4.59 10.19
CA SER A 584 11.72 4.65 9.43
C SER A 584 10.73 3.61 9.92
N ARG A 585 9.46 3.76 9.54
CA ARG A 585 8.39 2.86 9.94
C ARG A 585 7.68 2.14 8.81
N ALA A 586 7.63 2.71 7.60
CA ALA A 586 6.90 2.15 6.47
C ALA A 586 7.84 1.70 5.36
N GLY A 587 7.43 0.70 4.59
CA GLY A 587 8.20 0.16 3.47
C GLY A 587 7.65 -1.13 2.90
#